data_AF-A0A554KDK6-F1
#
_entry.id   AF-A0A554KDK6-F1
#
_cell.length_a   1.000
_cell.length_b   1.000
_cell.length_c   1.000
_cell.angle_alpha   90.00
_cell.angle_beta   90.00
_cell.angle_gamma   90.00
#
_symmetry.space_group_name_H-M   'P 1'
#
loop_
_entity.id
_entity.type
_entity.pdbx_description
1 polymer ?
#
loop_
_entity_poly.entity_id
_entity_poly.type
_entity_poly.pdbx_seq_one_letter_code
_entity_poly.pdbx_strand_id
1 'polypeptide(L)'
;MGMGLQLDQHIEQRQQLNLEQKECLKQLLAVRLELHHPENPEMIRGLEGIKTSHEILKERNGVGVLIGGLAEAVWHRDRKLKELDQHKDTDILLVNDIELEKDFEGGIDWWRRRTEQVETKSNISRYTGPQTWWENGNGVALSFGVRKVYDLEPGLYIPGHEWVIRMREAEALSRIDEAVHRSAFDTIVLNKFERSMRKSVQRTLMKELRDSMQGYILDPRYEKEQDKPGALEIQEFDLNTVRAIERFRKDKE
;
A
#
# COMPACT_ATOMS: atom_id res chain seq x y z
N MET A 1 3.65 47.76 33.53
CA MET A 1 3.31 47.09 32.26
C MET A 1 4.60 46.71 31.56
N GLY A 2 5.02 45.45 31.67
CA GLY A 2 6.18 44.92 30.94
C GLY A 2 5.74 43.63 30.25
N MET A 3 5.48 43.69 28.94
CA MET A 3 5.22 42.51 28.12
C MET A 3 6.55 41.80 27.88
N GLY A 4 6.76 40.66 28.54
CA GLY A 4 7.78 39.70 28.18
C GLY A 4 7.30 38.88 26.99
N LEU A 5 7.79 39.20 25.79
CA LEU A 5 7.66 38.36 24.61
C LEU A 5 8.52 37.11 24.80
N GLN A 6 7.87 35.96 25.02
CA GLN A 6 8.46 34.64 24.86
C GLN A 6 8.86 34.45 23.39
N LEU A 7 10.15 34.29 23.15
CA LEU A 7 10.69 33.79 21.89
C LEU A 7 11.11 32.35 22.14
N ASP A 8 10.16 31.43 21.97
CA ASP A 8 10.46 30.00 21.82
C ASP A 8 11.26 29.82 20.51
N GLN A 9 12.59 29.82 20.64
CA GLN A 9 13.49 29.42 19.58
C GLN A 9 13.44 27.90 19.44
N HIS A 10 12.48 27.40 18.65
CA HIS A 10 12.60 26.08 18.05
C HIS A 10 13.74 26.08 17.03
N ILE A 11 14.97 25.83 17.49
CA ILE A 11 16.09 25.48 16.63
C ILE A 11 15.86 24.03 16.18
N GLU A 12 15.17 23.83 15.06
CA GLU A 12 15.25 22.56 14.33
C GLU A 12 16.68 22.43 13.76
N GLN A 13 17.58 21.80 14.51
CA GLN A 13 18.86 21.35 13.95
C GLN A 13 18.55 20.38 12.80
N ARG A 14 18.75 20.83 11.55
CA ARG A 14 18.68 19.96 10.38
C ARG A 14 19.81 18.93 10.46
N GLN A 15 19.53 17.78 11.06
CA GLN A 15 20.45 16.65 11.08
C GLN A 15 20.78 16.24 9.63
N GLN A 16 22.05 16.41 9.26
CA GLN A 16 22.59 15.95 7.99
C GLN A 16 22.81 14.45 8.07
N LEU A 17 22.38 13.72 7.04
CA LEU A 17 22.64 12.28 6.96
C LEU A 17 24.12 12.03 6.69
N ASN A 18 24.70 11.03 7.35
CA ASN A 18 26.00 10.49 7.00
C ASN A 18 25.94 9.71 5.65
N LEU A 19 27.08 9.23 5.15
CA LEU A 19 27.12 8.56 3.84
C LEU A 19 26.31 7.25 3.83
N GLU A 20 26.44 6.42 4.87
CA GLU A 20 25.73 5.14 4.98
C GLU A 20 24.21 5.35 5.04
N GLN A 21 23.74 6.34 5.81
CA GLN A 21 22.34 6.72 5.90
C GLN A 21 21.80 7.24 4.56
N LYS A 22 22.62 7.98 3.78
CA LYS A 22 22.22 8.45 2.44
C LYS A 22 22.05 7.29 1.47
N GLU A 23 22.98 6.33 1.47
CA GLU A 23 22.87 5.13 0.63
C GLU A 23 21.67 4.27 1.04
N CYS A 24 21.43 4.11 2.35
CA CYS A 24 20.25 3.41 2.85
C CYS A 24 18.94 4.10 2.40
N LEU A 25 18.85 5.43 2.54
CA LEU A 25 17.70 6.20 2.04
C LEU A 25 17.53 6.07 0.51
N LYS A 26 18.64 6.03 -0.24
CA LYS A 26 18.61 5.86 -1.69
C LYS A 26 18.10 4.47 -2.08
N GLN A 27 18.51 3.42 -1.36
CA GLN A 27 18.01 2.06 -1.58
C GLN A 27 16.51 1.96 -1.28
N LEU A 28 16.05 2.52 -0.15
CA LEU A 28 14.62 2.64 0.18
C LEU A 28 13.81 3.28 -0.97
N LEU A 29 14.31 4.40 -1.50
CA LEU A 29 13.65 5.12 -2.58
C LEU A 29 13.73 4.39 -3.93
N ALA A 30 14.79 3.62 -4.18
CA ALA A 30 14.96 2.84 -5.40
C ALA A 30 14.03 1.63 -5.44
N VAL A 31 13.88 0.94 -4.31
CA VAL A 31 12.99 -0.24 -4.16
C VAL A 31 11.55 0.07 -4.55
N ARG A 32 11.07 1.30 -4.30
CA ARG A 32 9.76 1.79 -4.73
C ARG A 32 9.51 1.66 -6.24
N LEU A 33 10.56 1.69 -7.07
CA LEU A 33 10.46 1.81 -8.52
C LEU A 33 10.38 0.46 -9.27
N GLU A 34 10.61 -0.68 -8.60
CA GLU A 34 10.96 -1.93 -9.30
C GLU A 34 9.83 -2.97 -9.46
N LEU A 35 8.57 -2.66 -9.15
CA LEU A 35 7.47 -3.60 -9.45
C LEU A 35 7.07 -3.51 -10.92
N HIS A 36 7.75 -4.27 -11.77
CA HIS A 36 7.36 -4.51 -13.16
C HIS A 36 6.96 -5.96 -13.34
N HIS A 37 5.66 -6.19 -13.56
CA HIS A 37 5.08 -7.49 -13.87
C HIS A 37 4.73 -7.58 -15.35
N PRO A 38 4.62 -8.79 -15.93
CA PRO A 38 4.15 -8.95 -17.30
C PRO A 38 2.77 -8.30 -17.44
N GLU A 39 2.68 -7.34 -18.35
CA GLU A 39 1.45 -6.60 -18.59
C GLU A 39 0.44 -7.52 -19.28
N ASN A 40 -0.76 -7.63 -18.71
CA ASN A 40 -1.87 -8.24 -19.42
C ASN A 40 -2.40 -7.21 -20.44
N PRO A 41 -2.51 -7.54 -21.74
CA PRO A 41 -2.97 -6.59 -22.76
C PRO A 41 -4.42 -6.14 -22.56
N GLU A 42 -5.22 -6.87 -21.77
CA GLU A 42 -6.65 -6.58 -21.54
C GLU A 42 -6.92 -5.75 -20.27
N MET A 43 -5.89 -5.13 -19.67
CA MET A 43 -6.06 -4.37 -18.43
C MET A 43 -6.84 -3.06 -18.64
N ILE A 44 -7.85 -2.85 -17.79
CA ILE A 44 -8.59 -1.59 -17.71
C ILE A 44 -7.86 -0.63 -16.76
N ARG A 45 -7.77 0.63 -17.18
CA ARG A 45 -6.92 1.66 -16.56
C ARG A 45 -7.74 2.77 -15.90
N GLY A 46 -7.09 3.50 -15.02
CA GLY A 46 -7.58 4.77 -14.50
C GLY A 46 -8.97 4.70 -13.86
N LEU A 47 -9.82 5.69 -14.17
CA LEU A 47 -11.15 5.80 -13.55
C LEU A 47 -12.09 4.68 -13.98
N GLU A 48 -11.96 4.18 -15.20
CA GLU A 48 -12.80 3.08 -15.69
C GLU A 48 -12.55 1.82 -14.89
N GLY A 49 -11.29 1.47 -14.63
CA GLY A 49 -10.94 0.29 -13.83
C GLY A 49 -11.45 0.40 -12.39
N ILE A 50 -11.40 1.59 -11.79
CA ILE A 50 -11.96 1.85 -10.45
C ILE A 50 -13.48 1.62 -10.43
N LYS A 51 -14.21 2.09 -11.45
CA LYS A 51 -15.67 1.90 -11.52
C LYS A 51 -16.03 0.44 -11.79
N THR A 52 -15.37 -0.19 -12.75
CA THR A 52 -15.60 -1.60 -13.10
C THR A 52 -15.35 -2.51 -11.91
N SER A 53 -14.24 -2.32 -11.19
CA SER A 53 -13.94 -3.10 -9.98
C SER A 53 -14.95 -2.84 -8.87
N HIS A 54 -15.42 -1.60 -8.69
CA HIS A 54 -16.47 -1.28 -7.71
C HIS A 54 -17.78 -2.03 -7.98
N GLU A 55 -18.25 -2.07 -9.23
CA GLU A 55 -19.48 -2.78 -9.60
C GLU A 55 -19.32 -4.30 -9.44
N ILE A 56 -18.21 -4.88 -9.91
CA ILE A 56 -17.91 -6.32 -9.74
C ILE A 56 -17.92 -6.70 -8.25
N LEU A 57 -17.29 -5.89 -7.40
CA LEU A 57 -17.28 -6.14 -5.95
C LEU A 57 -18.69 -6.09 -5.35
N LYS A 58 -19.55 -5.17 -5.78
CA LYS A 58 -20.94 -5.11 -5.29
C LYS A 58 -21.77 -6.30 -5.74
N GLU A 59 -21.66 -6.67 -7.02
CA GLU A 59 -22.35 -7.83 -7.58
C GLU A 59 -21.96 -9.14 -6.88
N ARG A 60 -20.68 -9.26 -6.49
CA ARG A 60 -20.13 -10.45 -5.82
C ARG A 60 -20.15 -10.38 -4.28
N ASN A 61 -20.76 -9.34 -3.70
CA ASN A 61 -20.76 -9.10 -2.24
C ASN A 61 -19.34 -9.08 -1.63
N GLY A 62 -18.38 -8.53 -2.38
CA GLY A 62 -16.97 -8.39 -2.06
C GLY A 62 -16.58 -7.00 -1.58
N VAL A 63 -15.50 -6.94 -0.81
CA VAL A 63 -14.86 -5.72 -0.34
C VAL A 63 -13.43 -5.70 -0.86
N GLY A 64 -13.09 -4.63 -1.58
CA GLY A 64 -11.75 -4.41 -2.11
C GLY A 64 -11.21 -3.06 -1.70
N VAL A 65 -9.89 -2.93 -1.65
CA VAL A 65 -9.20 -1.64 -1.46
C VAL A 65 -8.26 -1.39 -2.64
N LEU A 66 -8.28 -0.16 -3.16
CA LEU A 66 -7.38 0.27 -4.23
C LEU A 66 -5.96 0.32 -3.69
N ILE A 67 -5.00 -0.34 -4.36
CA ILE A 67 -3.59 -0.31 -3.96
C ILE A 67 -2.70 0.16 -5.12
N GLY A 68 -1.38 0.04 -4.95
CA GLY A 68 -0.42 0.28 -6.03
C GLY A 68 -0.28 1.75 -6.43
N GLY A 69 0.16 1.96 -7.67
CA GLY A 69 0.44 3.31 -8.20
C GLY A 69 -0.82 4.15 -8.38
N LEU A 70 -1.93 3.52 -8.74
CA LEU A 70 -3.20 4.23 -8.93
C LEU A 70 -3.74 4.76 -7.59
N ALA A 71 -3.61 3.99 -6.50
CA ALA A 71 -3.97 4.46 -5.16
C ALA A 71 -3.24 5.74 -4.73
N GLU A 72 -1.98 5.95 -5.15
CA GLU A 72 -1.29 7.22 -4.90
C GLU A 72 -1.81 8.35 -5.77
N ALA A 73 -2.02 8.07 -7.06
CA ALA A 73 -2.29 9.08 -8.06
C ALA A 73 -3.62 9.82 -7.81
N VAL A 74 -4.62 9.11 -7.30
CA VAL A 74 -5.95 9.68 -7.02
C VAL A 74 -5.90 10.78 -5.96
N TRP A 75 -4.89 10.76 -5.09
CA TRP A 75 -4.63 11.78 -4.09
C TRP A 75 -3.88 12.96 -4.71
N HIS A 76 -4.51 13.63 -5.68
CA HIS A 76 -4.04 14.89 -6.23
C HIS A 76 -5.21 15.69 -6.82
N ARG A 77 -5.64 16.77 -6.12
CA ARG A 77 -6.83 17.56 -6.47
C ARG A 77 -6.90 17.98 -7.93
N ASP A 78 -5.78 18.44 -8.49
CA ASP A 78 -5.72 19.04 -9.83
C ASP A 78 -5.34 18.03 -10.92
N ARG A 79 -5.24 16.74 -10.57
CA ARG A 79 -4.92 15.68 -11.54
C ARG A 79 -6.08 15.52 -12.52
N LYS A 80 -5.76 15.37 -13.80
CA LYS A 80 -6.76 15.19 -14.85
C LYS A 80 -7.05 13.71 -15.06
N LEU A 81 -8.26 13.38 -15.52
CA LEU A 81 -8.65 12.01 -15.85
C LEU A 81 -7.66 11.32 -16.81
N LYS A 82 -7.21 12.03 -17.85
CA LYS A 82 -6.22 11.51 -18.81
C LYS A 82 -4.87 11.12 -18.18
N GLU A 83 -4.53 11.69 -17.03
CA GLU A 83 -3.30 11.35 -16.29
C GLU A 83 -3.49 10.07 -15.45
N LEU A 84 -4.73 9.72 -15.09
CA LEU A 84 -5.03 8.41 -14.52
C LEU A 84 -4.96 7.29 -15.56
N ASP A 85 -5.36 7.57 -16.80
CA ASP A 85 -5.35 6.58 -17.89
C ASP A 85 -3.92 6.17 -18.32
N GLN A 86 -2.90 6.90 -17.84
CA GLN A 86 -1.48 6.55 -18.00
C GLN A 86 -1.02 5.45 -17.03
N HIS A 87 -1.81 5.12 -16.01
CA HIS A 87 -1.54 3.99 -15.14
C HIS A 87 -1.76 2.68 -15.90
N LYS A 88 -0.88 1.70 -15.68
CA LYS A 88 -0.84 0.47 -16.49
C LYS A 88 -2.04 -0.42 -16.25
N ASP A 89 -2.49 -0.45 -15.00
CA ASP A 89 -3.42 -1.40 -14.41
C ASP A 89 -4.19 -0.75 -13.25
N THR A 90 -5.18 -1.50 -12.78
CA THR A 90 -5.96 -1.19 -11.58
C THR A 90 -5.75 -2.31 -10.57
N ASP A 91 -4.91 -2.06 -9.57
CA ASP A 91 -4.61 -3.03 -8.51
C ASP A 91 -5.65 -2.98 -7.39
N ILE A 92 -6.33 -4.10 -7.14
CA ILE A 92 -7.35 -4.20 -6.10
C ILE A 92 -7.01 -5.33 -5.15
N LEU A 93 -6.85 -4.98 -3.88
CA LEU A 93 -6.64 -5.94 -2.79
C LEU A 93 -7.99 -6.37 -2.21
N LEU A 94 -8.29 -7.66 -2.29
CA LEU A 94 -9.51 -8.24 -1.74
C LEU A 94 -9.39 -8.41 -0.22
N VAL A 95 -10.35 -7.85 0.52
CA VAL A 95 -10.42 -7.91 1.98
C VAL A 95 -11.11 -9.19 2.45
N ASN A 96 -12.08 -9.68 1.68
CA ASN A 96 -12.77 -10.96 1.89
C ASN A 96 -12.65 -11.85 0.66
N ASP A 97 -12.91 -13.14 0.87
CA ASP A 97 -12.90 -14.12 -0.21
C ASP A 97 -14.18 -13.95 -1.06
N ILE A 98 -13.99 -13.78 -2.36
CA ILE A 98 -15.05 -13.78 -3.38
C ILE A 98 -14.68 -14.70 -4.52
N GLU A 99 -15.70 -15.23 -5.19
CA GLU A 99 -15.52 -16.01 -6.42
C GLU A 99 -15.40 -15.07 -7.62
N LEU A 100 -14.27 -15.16 -8.30
CA LEU A 100 -13.99 -14.48 -9.56
C LEU A 100 -13.86 -15.53 -10.66
N GLU A 101 -14.42 -15.26 -11.83
CA GLU A 101 -14.45 -16.16 -12.98
C GLU A 101 -13.08 -16.31 -13.66
N LYS A 102 -12.26 -15.27 -13.57
CA LYS A 102 -10.92 -15.20 -14.16
C LYS A 102 -9.96 -14.51 -13.21
N ASP A 103 -8.67 -14.78 -13.35
CA ASP A 103 -7.63 -14.13 -12.56
C ASP A 103 -7.60 -12.60 -12.76
N PHE A 104 -7.90 -12.14 -13.97
CA PHE A 104 -8.01 -10.72 -14.36
C PHE A 104 -9.45 -10.35 -14.80
N GLU A 105 -10.47 -10.83 -14.09
CA GLU A 105 -11.88 -10.50 -14.41
C GLU A 105 -12.08 -8.98 -14.50
N GLY A 106 -12.68 -8.51 -15.61
CA GLY A 106 -12.86 -7.08 -15.87
C GLY A 106 -11.57 -6.31 -16.18
N GLY A 107 -10.46 -6.98 -16.48
CA GLY A 107 -9.16 -6.34 -16.74
C GLY A 107 -8.54 -5.68 -15.50
N ILE A 108 -8.86 -6.21 -14.32
CA ILE A 108 -8.41 -5.70 -13.02
C ILE A 108 -7.36 -6.66 -12.44
N ASP A 109 -6.32 -6.14 -11.77
CA ASP A 109 -5.34 -6.99 -11.08
C ASP A 109 -5.84 -7.28 -9.66
N TRP A 110 -6.44 -8.46 -9.49
CA TRP A 110 -7.04 -8.87 -8.22
C TRP A 110 -6.00 -9.54 -7.34
N TRP A 111 -5.65 -8.87 -6.24
CA TRP A 111 -4.80 -9.42 -5.21
C TRP A 111 -5.65 -10.20 -4.21
N ARG A 112 -5.56 -11.54 -4.26
CA ARG A 112 -6.41 -12.47 -3.52
C ARG A 112 -5.70 -13.02 -2.29
N ARG A 113 -6.45 -13.19 -1.22
CA ARG A 113 -5.94 -13.78 0.02
C ARG A 113 -5.56 -15.25 -0.19
N ARG A 114 -4.37 -15.62 0.28
CA ARG A 114 -3.86 -16.99 0.38
C ARG A 114 -3.49 -17.25 1.83
N THR A 115 -3.74 -18.46 2.32
CA THR A 115 -3.29 -18.90 3.65
C THR A 115 -2.76 -20.31 3.56
N GLU A 116 -1.50 -20.50 3.93
CA GLU A 116 -0.80 -21.78 3.78
C GLU A 116 0.18 -22.00 4.93
N GLN A 117 0.64 -23.24 5.10
CA GLN A 117 1.70 -23.56 6.05
C GLN A 117 3.06 -23.24 5.43
N VAL A 118 3.73 -22.20 5.94
CA VAL A 118 5.02 -21.73 5.43
C VAL A 118 6.08 -21.83 6.52
N GLU A 119 7.28 -22.31 6.16
CA GLU A 119 8.44 -22.33 7.05
C GLU A 119 9.19 -20.99 6.98
N THR A 120 9.11 -20.20 8.04
CA THR A 120 9.91 -18.98 8.23
C THR A 120 11.17 -19.31 9.02
N LYS A 121 12.33 -18.91 8.49
CA LYS A 121 13.63 -19.09 9.14
C LYS A 121 14.19 -17.75 9.59
N SER A 122 14.49 -17.63 10.86
CA SER A 122 15.28 -16.54 11.43
C SER A 122 16.71 -17.01 11.71
N ASN A 123 17.58 -16.10 12.18
CA ASN A 123 18.94 -16.45 12.61
C ASN A 123 18.96 -17.38 13.82
N ILE A 124 17.87 -17.44 14.61
CA ILE A 124 17.84 -18.10 15.93
C ILE A 124 16.84 -19.26 15.96
N SER A 125 15.85 -19.27 15.07
CA SER A 125 14.75 -20.25 15.09
C SER A 125 14.22 -20.57 13.69
N ARG A 126 13.58 -21.73 13.58
CA ARG A 126 12.68 -22.07 12.47
C ARG A 126 11.28 -22.19 13.01
N TYR A 127 10.32 -21.66 12.27
CA TYR A 127 8.90 -21.73 12.62
C TYR A 127 8.13 -22.14 11.37
N THR A 128 7.31 -23.19 11.49
CA THR A 128 6.34 -23.56 10.46
C THR A 128 4.96 -23.29 11.02
N GLY A 129 4.19 -22.48 10.30
CA GLY A 129 2.84 -22.12 10.73
C GLY A 129 2.03 -21.48 9.61
N PRO A 130 0.75 -21.21 9.87
CA PRO A 130 -0.11 -20.55 8.89
C PRO A 130 0.40 -19.12 8.63
N GLN A 131 0.69 -18.83 7.37
CA GLN A 131 0.98 -17.49 6.88
C GLN A 131 -0.11 -17.09 5.90
N THR A 132 -0.63 -15.87 6.06
CA THR A 132 -1.59 -15.27 5.13
C THR A 132 -0.89 -14.19 4.32
N TRP A 133 -1.02 -14.23 2.99
CA TRP A 133 -0.54 -13.18 2.08
C TRP A 133 -1.55 -12.92 0.97
N TRP A 134 -1.26 -11.93 0.13
CA TRP A 134 -2.08 -11.59 -1.02
C TRP A 134 -1.30 -11.84 -2.29
N GLU A 135 -1.95 -12.46 -3.26
CA GLU A 135 -1.32 -12.92 -4.49
C GLU A 135 -2.19 -12.54 -5.70
N ASN A 136 -1.55 -12.05 -6.78
CA ASN A 136 -2.26 -11.64 -7.98
C ASN A 136 -2.37 -12.76 -9.03
N GLY A 137 -3.00 -12.47 -10.18
CA GLY A 137 -3.20 -13.44 -11.26
C GLY A 137 -1.91 -13.95 -11.91
N ASN A 138 -0.81 -13.21 -11.77
CA ASN A 138 0.53 -13.63 -12.22
C ASN A 138 1.29 -14.43 -11.15
N GLY A 139 0.60 -14.82 -10.08
CA GLY A 139 1.16 -15.49 -8.93
C GLY A 139 1.97 -14.57 -8.03
N VAL A 140 2.18 -13.27 -8.31
CA VAL A 140 3.05 -12.41 -7.51
C VAL A 140 2.45 -12.17 -6.12
N ALA A 141 3.26 -12.27 -5.07
CA ALA A 141 2.83 -12.00 -3.70
C ALA A 141 3.16 -10.57 -3.26
N LEU A 142 2.22 -9.90 -2.58
CA LEU A 142 2.47 -8.63 -1.90
C LEU A 142 3.44 -8.83 -0.74
N SER A 143 4.19 -7.77 -0.47
CA SER A 143 5.09 -7.70 0.66
C SER A 143 4.46 -7.05 1.90
N PHE A 144 3.14 -6.91 1.89
CA PHE A 144 2.31 -6.52 3.02
C PHE A 144 0.96 -7.23 2.92
N GLY A 145 0.20 -7.21 4.01
CA GLY A 145 -1.16 -7.68 4.07
C GLY A 145 -2.12 -6.64 4.61
N VAL A 146 -3.39 -7.00 4.73
CA VAL A 146 -4.39 -6.16 5.39
C VAL A 146 -5.14 -6.93 6.46
N ARG A 147 -5.47 -6.24 7.54
CA ARG A 147 -6.32 -6.72 8.62
C ARG A 147 -7.60 -5.91 8.63
N LYS A 148 -8.74 -6.62 8.53
CA LYS A 148 -10.06 -6.02 8.72
C LYS A 148 -10.31 -5.80 10.21
N VAL A 149 -10.63 -4.56 10.59
CA VAL A 149 -10.96 -4.14 11.95
C VAL A 149 -12.48 -3.98 12.10
N TYR A 150 -13.12 -3.40 11.09
CA TYR A 150 -14.56 -3.18 11.04
C TYR A 150 -15.15 -3.79 9.76
N ASP A 151 -16.42 -4.20 9.83
CA ASP A 151 -17.14 -4.64 8.64
C ASP A 151 -17.40 -3.46 7.72
N LEU A 152 -17.26 -3.73 6.41
CA LEU A 152 -17.45 -2.77 5.34
C LEU A 152 -18.52 -3.31 4.39
N GLU A 153 -19.31 -2.39 3.85
CA GLU A 153 -20.28 -2.73 2.81
C GLU A 153 -19.56 -3.15 1.52
N PRO A 154 -20.18 -4.01 0.69
CA PRO A 154 -19.58 -4.43 -0.56
C PRO A 154 -19.23 -3.27 -1.49
N GLY A 155 -18.05 -3.34 -2.10
CA GLY A 155 -17.56 -2.35 -3.05
C GLY A 155 -16.05 -2.10 -2.95
N LEU A 156 -15.54 -1.31 -3.89
CA LEU A 156 -14.18 -0.80 -3.87
C LEU A 156 -14.06 0.41 -2.95
N TYR A 157 -13.12 0.37 -2.01
CA TYR A 157 -12.71 1.47 -1.17
C TYR A 157 -11.43 2.16 -1.67
N ILE A 158 -11.45 3.49 -1.67
CA ILE A 158 -10.27 4.33 -1.86
C ILE A 158 -9.58 4.50 -0.50
N PRO A 159 -8.36 3.99 -0.29
CA PRO A 159 -7.67 4.13 1.00
C PRO A 159 -7.30 5.58 1.25
N GLY A 160 -7.32 6.00 2.52
CA GLY A 160 -6.83 7.32 2.93
C GLY A 160 -5.37 7.56 2.57
N HIS A 161 -4.98 8.81 2.37
CA HIS A 161 -3.61 9.15 1.97
C HIS A 161 -2.53 8.64 2.95
N GLU A 162 -2.80 8.68 4.26
CA GLU A 162 -1.91 8.12 5.28
C GLU A 162 -1.78 6.60 5.16
N TRP A 163 -2.88 5.92 4.83
CA TRP A 163 -2.86 4.48 4.58
C TRP A 163 -2.00 4.15 3.35
N VAL A 164 -2.13 4.93 2.27
CA VAL A 164 -1.28 4.78 1.07
C VAL A 164 0.21 5.00 1.38
N ILE A 165 0.53 5.98 2.23
CA ILE A 165 1.92 6.20 2.68
C ILE A 165 2.44 4.98 3.44
N ARG A 166 1.67 4.48 4.42
CA ARG A 166 2.03 3.29 5.19
C ARG A 166 2.17 2.03 4.31
N MET A 167 1.35 1.91 3.28
CA MET A 167 1.43 0.80 2.32
C MET A 167 2.79 0.81 1.63
N ARG A 168 3.23 1.98 1.14
CA ARG A 168 4.56 2.13 0.52
C ARG A 168 5.72 1.95 1.48
N GLU A 169 5.52 2.33 2.74
CA GLU A 169 6.50 2.04 3.78
C GLU A 169 6.64 0.55 3.99
N ALA A 170 5.53 -0.17 4.21
CA ALA A 170 5.54 -1.62 4.34
C ALA A 170 6.22 -2.30 3.13
N GLU A 171 5.89 -1.87 1.91
CA GLU A 171 6.54 -2.39 0.69
C GLU A 171 8.05 -2.17 0.67
N ALA A 172 8.51 -0.95 0.95
CA ALA A 172 9.94 -0.64 0.91
C ALA A 172 10.72 -1.34 2.03
N LEU A 173 10.17 -1.35 3.24
CA LEU A 173 10.82 -1.91 4.42
C LEU A 173 10.95 -3.42 4.36
N SER A 174 9.94 -4.11 3.81
CA SER A 174 9.94 -5.57 3.65
C SER A 174 11.10 -6.11 2.80
N ARG A 175 11.76 -5.26 2.01
CA ARG A 175 12.86 -5.61 1.11
C ARG A 175 14.23 -5.28 1.66
N ILE A 176 14.31 -4.62 2.81
CA ILE A 176 15.57 -4.22 3.41
C ILE A 176 16.03 -5.27 4.42
N ASP A 177 17.27 -5.67 4.27
CA ASP A 177 17.93 -6.50 5.26
C ASP A 177 18.45 -5.61 6.39
N GLU A 178 17.61 -5.39 7.40
CA GLU A 178 17.97 -4.58 8.57
C GLU A 178 19.27 -5.06 9.24
N ALA A 179 19.58 -6.36 9.17
CA ALA A 179 20.80 -6.90 9.75
C ALA A 179 22.06 -6.40 9.02
N VAL A 180 21.97 -6.17 7.71
CA VAL A 180 23.05 -5.61 6.88
C VAL A 180 23.19 -4.10 7.12
N HIS A 181 22.09 -3.41 7.44
CA HIS A 181 22.06 -1.95 7.56
C HIS A 181 21.93 -1.42 8.99
N ARG A 182 22.18 -2.23 10.04
CA ARG A 182 21.93 -1.87 11.45
C ARG A 182 22.48 -0.50 11.90
N SER A 183 23.63 -0.07 11.39
CA SER A 183 24.24 1.23 11.75
C SER A 183 23.61 2.43 11.02
N ALA A 184 22.99 2.19 9.86
CA ALA A 184 22.49 3.22 8.96
C ALA A 184 20.97 3.32 8.93
N PHE A 185 20.28 2.24 9.27
CA PHE A 185 18.83 2.14 9.32
C PHE A 185 18.34 2.58 10.70
N ASP A 186 18.21 3.89 10.87
CA ASP A 186 17.77 4.52 12.12
C ASP A 186 16.52 5.37 11.94
N THR A 187 16.03 5.94 13.04
CA THR A 187 14.83 6.80 13.06
C THR A 187 14.99 8.03 12.17
N ILE A 188 16.20 8.54 11.93
CA ILE A 188 16.41 9.73 11.09
C ILE A 188 16.18 9.36 9.61
N VAL A 189 16.68 8.21 9.16
CA VAL A 189 16.44 7.70 7.80
C VAL A 189 14.96 7.41 7.58
N LEU A 190 14.32 6.71 8.52
CA LEU A 190 12.88 6.41 8.47
C LEU A 190 12.04 7.69 8.39
N ASN A 191 12.29 8.68 9.26
CA ASN A 191 11.59 9.95 9.23
C ASN A 191 11.78 10.72 7.91
N LYS A 192 12.97 10.64 7.30
CA LYS A 192 13.21 11.28 5.99
C LYS A 192 12.52 10.54 4.86
N PHE A 193 12.46 9.22 4.92
CA PHE A 193 11.73 8.40 3.97
C PHE A 193 10.22 8.69 4.05
N GLU A 194 9.63 8.66 5.25
CA GLU A 194 8.22 9.03 5.49
C GLU A 194 7.92 10.45 4.95
N ARG A 195 8.76 11.43 5.28
CA ARG A 195 8.60 12.81 4.78
C ARG A 195 8.67 12.88 3.25
N SER A 196 9.47 12.03 2.61
CA SER A 196 9.51 11.93 1.15
C SER A 196 8.21 11.35 0.61
N MET A 197 7.67 10.31 1.24
CA MET A 197 6.39 9.72 0.85
C MET A 197 5.22 10.70 1.00
N ARG A 198 5.17 11.43 2.11
CA ARG A 198 4.20 12.51 2.38
C ARG A 198 4.26 13.66 1.38
N LYS A 199 5.41 13.88 0.73
CA LYS A 199 5.54 14.87 -0.35
C LYS A 199 5.02 14.34 -1.68
N SER A 200 5.15 13.04 -1.94
CA SER A 200 4.66 12.44 -3.20
C SER A 200 3.17 12.16 -3.19
N VAL A 201 2.61 11.69 -2.07
CA VAL A 201 1.18 11.45 -1.93
C VAL A 201 0.54 12.73 -1.40
N GLN A 202 -0.22 13.46 -2.23
CA GLN A 202 -0.87 14.67 -1.73
C GLN A 202 -1.99 14.31 -0.77
N ARG A 203 -2.48 15.32 -0.06
CA ARG A 203 -3.56 15.11 0.87
C ARG A 203 -4.92 15.09 0.18
N THR A 204 -5.12 15.78 -0.93
CA THR A 204 -6.48 16.03 -1.42
C THR A 204 -6.85 15.06 -2.54
N LEU A 205 -7.96 14.33 -2.37
CA LEU A 205 -8.53 13.46 -3.39
C LEU A 205 -9.02 14.28 -4.59
N MET A 206 -8.82 13.77 -5.80
CA MET A 206 -9.37 14.38 -7.00
C MET A 206 -10.90 14.46 -6.97
N LYS A 207 -11.46 15.48 -7.62
CA LYS A 207 -12.89 15.80 -7.51
C LYS A 207 -13.76 14.67 -8.03
N GLU A 208 -13.42 14.11 -9.18
CA GLU A 208 -14.24 13.11 -9.88
C GLU A 208 -14.43 11.86 -9.02
N LEU A 209 -13.35 11.37 -8.38
CA LEU A 209 -13.43 10.22 -7.48
C LEU A 209 -14.11 10.55 -6.15
N ARG A 210 -13.86 11.75 -5.60
CA ARG A 210 -14.57 12.19 -4.41
C ARG A 210 -16.09 12.17 -4.62
N ASP A 211 -16.52 12.63 -5.78
CA ASP A 211 -17.94 12.75 -6.11
C ASP A 211 -18.52 11.36 -6.51
N SER A 212 -17.77 10.48 -7.18
CA SER A 212 -18.27 9.16 -7.60
C SER A 212 -18.13 8.04 -6.58
N MET A 213 -17.19 8.13 -5.63
CA MET A 213 -16.90 7.11 -4.61
C MET A 213 -17.36 7.54 -3.22
N GLN A 214 -18.37 8.41 -3.13
CA GLN A 214 -18.90 8.87 -1.84
C GLN A 214 -19.39 7.68 -1.01
N GLY A 215 -18.96 7.61 0.25
CA GLY A 215 -19.24 6.46 1.12
C GLY A 215 -18.28 5.28 0.94
N TYR A 216 -17.27 5.38 0.07
CA TYR A 216 -16.25 4.37 -0.14
C TYR A 216 -14.83 4.96 -0.08
N ILE A 217 -14.63 5.98 0.75
CA ILE A 217 -13.34 6.64 0.96
C ILE A 217 -12.93 6.46 2.41
N LEU A 218 -11.81 5.78 2.66
CA LEU A 218 -11.28 5.49 4.00
C LEU A 218 -10.40 6.64 4.49
N ASP A 219 -10.94 7.86 4.50
CA ASP A 219 -10.24 9.05 4.98
C ASP A 219 -11.20 9.93 5.79
N PRO A 220 -10.80 10.37 7.01
CA PRO A 220 -11.69 11.09 7.92
C PRO A 220 -12.15 12.45 7.39
N ARG A 221 -11.56 12.97 6.30
CA ARG A 221 -12.00 14.23 5.68
C ARG A 221 -13.18 14.07 4.74
N TYR A 222 -13.44 12.84 4.28
CA TYR A 222 -14.48 12.53 3.29
C TYR A 222 -15.54 11.58 3.84
N GLU A 223 -15.24 10.89 4.94
CA GLU A 223 -16.16 9.99 5.61
C GLU A 223 -16.62 10.57 6.95
N LYS A 224 -17.93 10.49 7.21
CA LYS A 224 -18.56 11.01 8.43
C LYS A 224 -18.61 9.95 9.53
N GLU A 225 -18.65 8.68 9.15
CA GLU A 225 -18.59 7.56 10.08
C GLU A 225 -17.19 7.47 10.69
N GLN A 226 -17.08 7.69 12.01
CA GLN A 226 -15.78 7.85 12.68
C GLN A 226 -14.89 6.60 12.58
N ASP A 227 -15.48 5.40 12.60
CA ASP A 227 -14.73 4.15 12.66
C ASP A 227 -14.25 3.68 11.28
N LYS A 228 -14.92 4.13 10.21
CA LYS A 228 -14.72 3.62 8.86
C LYS A 228 -13.33 3.92 8.28
N PRO A 229 -12.72 5.10 8.47
CA PRO A 229 -11.31 5.32 8.10
C PRO A 229 -10.32 4.34 8.75
N GLY A 230 -10.68 3.76 9.90
CA GLY A 230 -9.90 2.74 10.61
C GLY A 230 -10.32 1.30 10.32
N ALA A 231 -11.20 1.06 9.34
CA ALA A 231 -11.72 -0.27 9.02
C ALA A 231 -10.66 -1.25 8.53
N LEU A 232 -9.57 -0.76 7.94
CA LEU A 232 -8.49 -1.57 7.41
C LEU A 232 -7.14 -1.09 7.95
N GLU A 233 -6.36 -2.04 8.46
CA GLU A 233 -4.98 -1.82 8.89
C GLU A 233 -4.02 -2.59 8.00
N ILE A 234 -2.84 -2.01 7.76
CA ILE A 234 -1.76 -2.70 7.07
C ILE A 234 -1.09 -3.66 8.03
N GLN A 235 -0.92 -4.89 7.59
CA GLN A 235 -0.08 -5.91 8.22
C GLN A 235 1.28 -5.90 7.51
N GLU A 236 2.30 -5.41 8.19
CA GLU A 236 3.66 -5.35 7.66
C GLU A 236 4.29 -6.75 7.65
N PHE A 237 4.94 -7.14 6.55
CA PHE A 237 5.75 -8.36 6.49
C PHE A 237 7.22 -8.01 6.61
N ASP A 238 7.93 -8.75 7.46
CA ASP A 238 9.38 -8.68 7.49
C ASP A 238 10.01 -9.40 6.29
N LEU A 239 11.28 -9.11 6.03
CA LEU A 239 12.02 -9.70 4.91
C LEU A 239 12.07 -11.24 4.95
N ASN A 240 12.09 -11.83 6.15
CA ASN A 240 12.13 -13.29 6.28
C ASN A 240 10.80 -13.93 5.89
N THR A 241 9.69 -13.28 6.22
CA THR A 241 8.33 -13.68 5.86
C THR A 241 8.16 -13.60 4.35
N VAL A 242 8.55 -12.49 3.72
CA VAL A 242 8.51 -12.34 2.25
C VAL A 242 9.34 -13.42 1.57
N ARG A 243 10.60 -13.62 1.99
CA ARG A 243 11.48 -14.68 1.44
C ARG A 243 10.92 -16.09 1.64
N ALA A 244 10.20 -16.34 2.73
CA ALA A 244 9.60 -17.63 3.01
C ALA A 244 8.41 -17.89 2.08
N ILE A 245 7.55 -16.90 1.87
CA ILE A 245 6.43 -16.95 0.92
C ILE A 245 6.94 -17.17 -0.51
N GLU A 246 7.94 -16.41 -0.94
CA GLU A 246 8.53 -16.55 -2.28
C GLU A 246 9.14 -17.93 -2.52
N ARG A 247 9.80 -18.50 -1.51
CA ARG A 247 10.36 -19.86 -1.60
C ARG A 247 9.27 -20.91 -1.72
N PHE A 248 8.27 -20.83 -0.85
CA PHE A 248 7.12 -21.73 -0.86
C PHE A 248 6.41 -21.74 -2.23
N ARG A 249 6.27 -20.55 -2.84
CA ARG A 249 5.65 -20.43 -4.17
C ARG A 249 6.48 -21.11 -5.26
N LYS A 250 7.81 -20.90 -5.26
CA LYS A 250 8.73 -21.55 -6.21
C LYS A 250 8.74 -23.07 -6.09
N ASP A 251 8.54 -23.62 -4.88
CA ASP A 251 8.51 -25.06 -4.65
C ASP A 251 7.21 -25.73 -5.16
N LYS A 252 6.16 -24.94 -5.47
CA LYS A 252 4.87 -25.42 -6.00
C LYS A 252 4.75 -25.34 -7.53
N GLU A 253 5.68 -24.67 -8.21
CA GLU A 253 5.76 -24.56 -9.68
C GLU A 253 6.54 -25.73 -10.30
#